data_AF-A0A4S2LKV2-F1
#
_entry.id   AF-A0A4S2LKV2-F1
#
_cell.length_a   1.000
_cell.length_b   1.000
_cell.length_c   1.000
_cell.angle_alpha   90.00
_cell.angle_beta   90.00
_cell.angle_gamma   90.00
#
_symmetry.space_group_name_H-M   'P 1'
#
loop_
_entity.id
_entity.type
_entity.pdbx_description
1 polymer ?
#
loop_
_entity_poly.entity_id
_entity_poly.type
_entity_poly.pdbx_seq_one_letter_code
_entity_poly.pdbx_strand_id
1 'polypeptide(L)'
;MSAARYRRGKTVLVILFILSLMSTILLMSTRRAECECDSSGDPPLIFISGQQSSGTGLVRVLLDSHPMINCGAEPIYSMHVLALREDIQESPKDWLIKANIYPKAIDQATKAFIRELAVNMVDKAPIYCQKQPLLFRYLNYLAAQFPKAKYVHVLRDGRAAIASTIDYEASTKQFSREINTDSLSKWASPESVLPDWFKAQAADYSSLLHELQYDRIGVPPDYSKLPEVLPHIQ
;
A
#
# COMPACT_ATOMS: atom_id res chain seq x y z
N MET A 1 45.80 24.16 -60.45
CA MET A 1 44.49 24.47 -59.83
C MET A 1 43.95 23.37 -58.88
N SER A 2 44.77 22.52 -58.22
CA SER A 2 44.23 21.28 -57.59
C SER A 2 44.44 21.07 -56.08
N ALA A 3 45.25 21.87 -55.36
CA ALA A 3 45.50 21.60 -53.92
C ALA A 3 44.68 22.50 -52.96
N ALA A 4 44.46 23.77 -53.33
CA ALA A 4 43.79 24.75 -52.47
C ALA A 4 42.27 24.52 -52.33
N ARG A 5 41.60 24.03 -53.39
CA ARG A 5 40.17 23.67 -53.38
C ARG A 5 39.89 22.44 -52.52
N TYR A 6 40.80 21.46 -52.55
CA TYR A 6 40.71 20.23 -51.76
C TYR A 6 40.89 20.48 -50.26
N ARG A 7 41.81 21.38 -49.86
CA ARG A 7 41.95 21.80 -48.46
C ARG A 7 40.71 22.55 -47.95
N ARG A 8 40.15 23.49 -48.74
CA ARG A 8 38.92 24.21 -48.35
C ARG A 8 37.72 23.29 -48.14
N GLY A 9 37.51 22.30 -49.01
CA GLY A 9 36.42 21.34 -48.87
C GLY A 9 36.51 20.50 -47.60
N LYS A 10 37.72 20.06 -47.21
CA LYS A 10 37.95 19.31 -45.97
C LYS A 10 37.72 20.17 -44.72
N THR A 11 38.15 21.43 -44.73
CA THR A 11 37.95 22.33 -43.58
C THR A 11 36.46 22.64 -43.37
N VAL A 12 35.69 22.86 -44.44
CA VAL A 12 34.24 23.08 -44.35
C VAL A 12 33.50 21.84 -43.86
N LEU A 13 33.88 20.64 -44.34
CA LEU A 13 33.26 19.39 -43.89
C LEU A 13 33.53 19.12 -42.40
N VAL A 14 34.75 19.40 -41.92
CA VAL A 14 35.10 19.26 -40.50
C VAL A 14 34.33 20.26 -39.63
N ILE A 15 34.17 21.51 -40.08
CA ILE A 15 33.38 22.52 -39.35
C ILE A 15 31.91 22.13 -39.27
N LEU A 16 31.32 21.64 -40.38
CA LEU A 16 29.93 21.16 -40.40
C LEU A 16 29.74 19.94 -39.49
N PHE A 17 30.72 19.03 -39.46
CA PHE A 17 30.68 17.86 -38.57
C PHE A 17 30.79 18.27 -37.10
N ILE A 18 31.65 19.24 -36.76
CA ILE A 18 31.78 19.78 -35.40
C ILE A 18 30.50 20.53 -34.98
N LEU A 19 29.91 21.33 -35.86
CA LEU A 19 28.65 22.03 -35.58
C LEU A 19 27.48 21.05 -35.40
N SER A 20 27.41 19.99 -36.22
CA SER A 20 26.47 18.89 -36.06
C SER A 20 26.67 18.17 -34.72
N LEU A 21 27.93 17.86 -34.37
CA LEU A 21 28.27 17.15 -33.14
C LEU A 21 27.94 18.01 -31.90
N MET A 22 28.28 19.31 -31.93
CA MET A 22 27.94 20.28 -30.89
C MET A 22 26.42 20.45 -30.75
N SER A 23 25.67 20.50 -31.85
CA SER A 23 24.20 20.54 -31.81
C SER A 23 23.62 19.26 -31.21
N THR A 24 24.14 18.07 -31.58
CA THR A 24 23.70 16.81 -30.96
C THR A 24 24.08 16.72 -29.48
N ILE A 25 25.25 17.22 -29.09
CA ILE A 25 25.66 17.26 -27.67
C ILE A 25 24.78 18.23 -26.90
N LEU A 26 24.40 19.38 -27.46
CA LEU A 26 23.46 20.32 -26.86
C LEU A 26 22.04 19.73 -26.73
N LEU A 27 21.59 18.96 -27.73
CA LEU A 27 20.31 18.22 -27.68
C LEU A 27 20.34 17.04 -26.70
N MET A 28 21.48 16.38 -26.51
CA MET A 28 21.64 15.30 -25.51
C MET A 28 21.86 15.85 -24.09
N SER A 29 22.26 17.11 -23.94
CA SER A 29 22.58 17.75 -22.66
C SER A 29 21.36 18.26 -21.88
N THR A 30 20.15 18.26 -22.44
CA THR A 30 18.97 18.90 -21.79
C THR A 30 17.77 17.98 -21.58
N ARG A 31 17.99 16.73 -21.14
CA ARG A 31 17.01 16.00 -20.30
C ARG A 31 17.71 15.11 -19.27
N ARG A 32 18.55 15.68 -18.41
CA ARG A 32 18.50 15.22 -17.03
C ARG A 32 17.19 15.77 -16.49
N ALA A 33 16.23 14.90 -16.20
CA ALA A 33 15.22 15.27 -15.22
C ALA A 33 16.02 15.56 -13.95
N GLU A 34 16.32 16.83 -13.71
CA GLU A 34 16.76 17.26 -12.40
C GLU A 34 15.63 16.83 -11.47
N CYS A 35 15.93 15.81 -10.66
CA CYS A 35 15.13 15.50 -9.50
C CYS A 35 15.32 16.69 -8.58
N GLU A 36 14.55 17.74 -8.82
CA GLU A 36 14.49 18.90 -7.97
C GLU A 36 13.85 18.37 -6.69
N CYS A 37 14.71 18.13 -5.67
CA CYS A 37 14.27 17.74 -4.35
C CYS A 37 13.47 18.92 -3.81
N ASP A 38 12.18 18.93 -4.11
CA ASP A 38 11.28 20.00 -3.75
C ASP A 38 11.41 20.26 -2.25
N SER A 39 11.96 21.43 -1.92
CA SER A 39 12.13 21.91 -0.55
C SER A 39 10.82 22.45 0.04
N SER A 40 9.76 22.51 -0.78
CA SER A 40 8.41 22.73 -0.31
C SER A 40 7.94 21.52 0.48
N GLY A 41 7.23 21.76 1.59
CA GLY A 41 6.74 20.70 2.46
C GLY A 41 5.82 19.73 1.72
N ASP A 42 5.51 18.59 2.35
CA ASP A 42 4.59 17.62 1.73
C ASP A 42 3.25 18.27 1.39
N PRO A 43 2.67 17.97 0.22
CA PRO A 43 1.34 18.45 -0.12
C PRO A 43 0.29 17.88 0.87
N PRO A 44 -0.92 18.47 0.93
CA PRO A 44 -2.01 17.87 1.68
C PRO A 44 -2.28 16.45 1.18
N LEU A 45 -2.14 15.47 2.08
CA LEU A 45 -2.25 14.04 1.80
C LEU A 45 -3.30 13.38 2.69
N ILE A 46 -4.09 12.48 2.11
CA ILE A 46 -5.04 11.62 2.83
C ILE A 46 -4.66 10.16 2.59
N PHE A 47 -4.40 9.40 3.66
CA PHE A 47 -4.19 7.96 3.58
C PHE A 47 -5.48 7.24 3.96
N ILE A 48 -6.00 6.42 3.05
CA ILE A 48 -7.15 5.55 3.29
C ILE A 48 -6.64 4.12 3.50
N SER A 49 -6.93 3.57 4.68
CA SER A 49 -6.51 2.23 5.11
C SER A 49 -7.66 1.47 5.74
N GLY A 50 -7.48 0.18 5.99
CA GLY A 50 -8.49 -0.71 6.55
C GLY A 50 -8.19 -2.16 6.18
N GLN A 51 -8.93 -3.12 6.74
CA GLN A 51 -8.82 -4.49 6.26
C GLN A 51 -9.29 -4.59 4.79
N GLN A 52 -8.78 -5.54 4.02
CA GLN A 52 -9.39 -5.86 2.71
C GLN A 52 -10.89 -6.13 2.86
N SER A 53 -11.67 -5.80 1.83
CA SER A 53 -13.14 -5.94 1.86
C SER A 53 -13.89 -5.14 2.93
N SER A 54 -13.26 -4.15 3.58
CA SER A 54 -13.92 -3.27 4.56
C SER A 54 -14.64 -2.05 3.96
N GLY A 55 -14.56 -1.83 2.65
CA GLY A 55 -15.15 -0.66 1.98
C GLY A 55 -14.18 0.51 1.74
N THR A 56 -12.88 0.30 1.92
CA THR A 56 -11.84 1.30 1.59
C THR A 56 -11.91 1.81 0.15
N GLY A 57 -12.28 0.94 -0.80
CA GLY A 57 -12.51 1.33 -2.21
C GLY A 57 -13.67 2.30 -2.38
N LEU A 58 -14.79 2.08 -1.68
CA LEU A 58 -15.94 2.98 -1.70
C LEU A 58 -15.58 4.36 -1.13
N VAL A 59 -14.89 4.38 0.02
CA VAL A 59 -14.42 5.63 0.63
C VAL A 59 -13.49 6.40 -0.30
N ARG A 60 -12.61 5.69 -1.02
CA ARG A 60 -11.77 6.32 -2.05
C ARG A 60 -12.61 6.99 -3.12
N VAL A 61 -13.55 6.27 -3.72
CA VAL A 61 -14.41 6.80 -4.80
C VAL A 61 -15.25 7.99 -4.33
N LEU A 62 -15.76 7.95 -3.11
CA LEU A 62 -16.50 9.07 -2.52
C LEU A 62 -15.61 10.32 -2.38
N LEU A 63 -14.37 10.16 -1.92
CA LEU A 63 -13.42 11.27 -1.83
C LEU A 63 -12.99 11.78 -3.20
N ASP A 64 -12.74 10.88 -4.16
CA ASP A 64 -12.36 11.20 -5.55
C ASP A 64 -13.45 11.97 -6.31
N SER A 65 -14.71 11.90 -5.87
CA SER A 65 -15.81 12.68 -6.44
C SER A 65 -15.75 14.18 -6.12
N HIS A 66 -14.93 14.57 -5.14
CA HIS A 66 -14.79 15.95 -4.72
C HIS A 66 -13.80 16.71 -5.64
N PRO A 67 -14.14 17.90 -6.18
CA PRO A 67 -13.33 18.59 -7.20
C PRO A 67 -11.93 19.05 -6.74
N MET A 68 -11.61 18.90 -5.45
CA MET A 68 -10.32 19.27 -4.86
C MET A 68 -9.46 18.07 -4.45
N ILE A 69 -9.99 16.85 -4.52
CA ILE A 69 -9.33 15.63 -4.05
C ILE A 69 -9.09 14.72 -5.24
N ASN A 70 -7.88 14.19 -5.38
CA ASN A 70 -7.58 13.16 -6.35
C ASN A 70 -6.85 12.00 -5.67
N CYS A 71 -7.50 10.84 -5.63
CA CYS A 71 -6.99 9.62 -5.01
C CYS A 71 -6.27 8.70 -6.00
N GLY A 72 -6.72 8.65 -7.26
CA GLY A 72 -6.16 7.75 -8.27
C GLY A 72 -6.18 6.26 -7.90
N ALA A 73 -5.63 5.42 -8.79
CA ALA A 73 -5.58 3.97 -8.63
C ALA A 73 -4.85 3.50 -7.34
N GLU A 74 -5.03 2.24 -6.96
CA GLU A 74 -4.28 1.68 -5.82
C GLU A 74 -2.78 1.55 -6.15
N PRO A 75 -1.87 2.13 -5.34
CA PRO A 75 -0.44 1.93 -5.54
C PRO A 75 0.01 0.60 -4.94
N ILE A 76 0.32 -0.36 -5.82
CA ILE A 76 0.74 -1.72 -5.46
C ILE A 76 2.09 -1.72 -4.70
N TYR A 77 3.00 -0.82 -5.06
CA TYR A 77 4.37 -0.84 -4.54
C TYR A 77 4.56 -0.16 -3.18
N SER A 78 3.56 0.55 -2.66
CA SER A 78 3.68 1.20 -1.36
C SER A 78 3.91 0.21 -0.23
N MET A 79 3.21 -0.93 -0.25
CA MET A 79 3.39 -1.98 0.75
C MET A 79 4.77 -2.62 0.66
N HIS A 80 5.29 -2.84 -0.55
CA HIS A 80 6.59 -3.47 -0.77
C HIS A 80 7.74 -2.60 -0.23
N VAL A 81 7.69 -1.28 -0.47
CA VAL A 81 8.71 -0.37 0.04
C VAL A 81 8.62 -0.20 1.56
N LEU A 82 7.41 -0.16 2.12
CA LEU A 82 7.21 -0.11 3.57
C LEU A 82 7.73 -1.39 4.25
N ALA A 83 7.47 -2.56 3.70
CA ALA A 83 7.98 -3.84 4.19
C ALA A 83 9.52 -3.89 4.12
N LEU A 84 10.12 -3.49 2.99
CA LEU A 84 11.58 -3.42 2.87
C LEU A 84 12.20 -2.50 3.94
N ARG A 85 11.55 -1.36 4.21
CA ARG A 85 12.02 -0.42 5.24
C ARG A 85 11.93 -1.04 6.64
N GLU A 86 10.90 -1.82 6.92
CA GLU A 86 10.74 -2.56 8.18
C GLU A 86 11.86 -3.62 8.33
N ASP A 87 12.12 -4.42 7.31
CA ASP A 87 13.22 -5.41 7.29
C ASP A 87 14.59 -4.77 7.57
N ILE A 88 14.84 -3.61 6.96
CA ILE A 88 16.08 -2.84 7.18
C ILE A 88 16.16 -2.34 8.63
N GLN A 89 15.04 -1.96 9.26
CA GLN A 89 15.02 -1.51 10.64
C GLN A 89 15.27 -2.61 11.65
N GLU A 90 14.80 -3.83 11.37
CA GLU A 90 15.01 -5.01 12.21
C GLU A 90 16.43 -5.58 12.07
N SER A 91 17.12 -5.28 10.97
CA SER A 91 18.51 -5.67 10.73
C SER A 91 19.48 -5.01 11.73
N PRO A 92 20.63 -5.65 12.06
CA PRO A 92 21.59 -5.09 13.01
C PRO A 92 22.11 -3.72 12.56
N LYS A 93 21.75 -2.65 13.27
CA LYS A 93 21.99 -1.27 12.81
C LYS A 93 23.47 -0.91 12.69
N ASP A 94 24.33 -1.61 13.42
CA ASP A 94 25.75 -1.32 13.51
C ASP A 94 26.48 -1.47 12.18
N TRP A 95 26.11 -2.43 11.33
CA TRP A 95 26.79 -2.62 10.04
C TRP A 95 26.35 -1.57 9.01
N LEU A 96 25.06 -1.20 9.01
CA LEU A 96 24.52 -0.16 8.13
C LEU A 96 25.18 1.18 8.43
N ILE A 97 25.28 1.54 9.71
CA ILE A 97 25.93 2.77 10.15
C ILE A 97 27.42 2.76 9.78
N LYS A 98 28.12 1.62 9.96
CA LYS A 98 29.52 1.46 9.50
C LYS A 98 29.67 1.61 7.99
N ALA A 99 28.65 1.25 7.22
CA ALA A 99 28.59 1.46 5.77
C ALA A 99 28.10 2.87 5.37
N ASN A 100 27.95 3.80 6.32
CA ASN A 100 27.40 5.15 6.13
C ASN A 100 25.94 5.17 5.62
N ILE A 101 25.17 4.12 5.88
CA ILE A 101 23.73 4.03 5.59
C ILE A 101 22.97 4.31 6.88
N TYR A 102 22.56 5.56 7.06
CA TYR A 102 21.87 5.99 8.27
C TYR A 102 20.36 5.77 8.16
N PRO A 103 19.65 5.46 9.28
CA PRO A 103 18.19 5.31 9.28
C PRO A 103 17.43 6.47 8.65
N LYS A 104 17.93 7.70 8.84
CA LYS A 104 17.37 8.91 8.24
C LYS A 104 17.35 8.86 6.70
N ALA A 105 18.38 8.31 6.07
CA ALA A 105 18.45 8.20 4.62
C ALA A 105 17.38 7.24 4.08
N ILE A 106 17.18 6.11 4.78
CA ILE A 106 16.13 5.14 4.45
C ILE A 106 14.74 5.75 4.61
N ASP A 107 14.52 6.50 5.70
CA ASP A 107 13.24 7.17 5.93
C ASP A 107 12.96 8.26 4.89
N GLN A 108 13.97 9.05 4.52
CA GLN A 108 13.83 10.06 3.46
C GLN A 108 13.54 9.43 2.10
N ALA A 109 14.23 8.34 1.75
CA ALA A 109 13.99 7.61 0.50
C ALA A 109 12.59 6.98 0.45
N THR A 110 12.17 6.35 1.56
CA THR A 110 10.85 5.74 1.69
C THR A 110 9.75 6.80 1.60
N LYS A 111 9.90 7.90 2.33
CA LYS A 111 8.97 9.03 2.30
C LYS A 111 8.85 9.62 0.89
N ALA A 112 9.98 9.88 0.23
CA ALA A 112 9.99 10.39 -1.13
C ALA A 112 9.24 9.45 -2.08
N PHE A 113 9.52 8.14 -2.03
CA PHE A 113 8.83 7.15 -2.87
C PHE A 113 7.31 7.15 -2.67
N ILE A 114 6.83 7.16 -1.41
CA ILE A 114 5.40 7.21 -1.11
C ILE A 114 4.77 8.51 -1.60
N ARG A 115 5.43 9.66 -1.39
CA ARG A 115 4.97 10.97 -1.90
C ARG A 115 4.86 10.98 -3.42
N GLU A 116 5.86 10.46 -4.12
CA GLU A 116 5.88 10.41 -5.58
C GLU A 116 4.72 9.58 -6.13
N LEU A 117 4.41 8.44 -5.52
CA LEU A 117 3.24 7.64 -5.91
C LEU A 117 1.93 8.42 -5.67
N ALA A 118 1.80 9.14 -4.56
CA ALA A 118 0.58 9.90 -4.27
C ALA A 118 0.36 11.08 -5.22
N VAL A 119 1.43 11.78 -5.64
CA VAL A 119 1.34 13.01 -6.44
C VAL A 119 1.35 12.73 -7.95
N ASN A 120 2.17 11.80 -8.41
CA ASN A 120 2.46 11.64 -9.84
C ASN A 120 1.73 10.47 -10.51
N MET A 121 0.95 9.67 -9.76
CA MET A 121 0.04 8.68 -10.35
C MET A 121 -1.30 9.28 -10.77
N VAL A 122 -1.52 10.58 -10.55
CA VAL A 122 -2.79 11.27 -10.77
C VAL A 122 -2.60 12.64 -11.41
N ASP A 123 -3.68 13.18 -11.97
CA ASP A 123 -3.71 14.59 -12.37
C ASP A 123 -3.60 15.51 -11.15
N LYS A 124 -2.94 16.66 -11.33
CA LYS A 124 -2.68 17.63 -10.26
C LYS A 124 -3.98 18.02 -9.54
N ALA A 125 -3.94 18.00 -8.21
CA ALA A 125 -5.06 18.37 -7.36
C ALA A 125 -4.59 19.18 -6.13
N PRO A 126 -5.49 19.98 -5.52
CA PRO A 126 -5.20 20.65 -4.25
C PRO A 126 -4.91 19.69 -3.08
N ILE A 127 -5.57 18.53 -3.07
CA ILE A 127 -5.41 17.50 -2.03
C ILE A 127 -5.21 16.15 -2.73
N TYR A 128 -4.15 15.44 -2.35
CA TYR A 128 -3.85 14.11 -2.85
C TYR A 128 -4.34 13.07 -1.86
N CYS A 129 -4.67 11.89 -2.37
CA CYS A 129 -5.16 10.80 -1.58
C CYS A 129 -4.52 9.50 -2.03
N GLN A 130 -4.32 8.58 -1.10
CA GLN A 130 -3.74 7.29 -1.38
C GLN A 130 -4.51 6.22 -0.62
N LYS A 131 -5.17 5.33 -1.36
CA LYS A 131 -5.87 4.18 -0.79
C LYS A 131 -5.07 2.90 -0.99
N GLN A 132 -4.68 2.30 0.11
CA GLN A 132 -4.04 0.98 0.16
C GLN A 132 -4.53 0.31 1.47
N PRO A 133 -5.35 -0.75 1.42
CA PRO A 133 -6.00 -1.29 2.61
C PRO A 133 -5.00 -1.55 3.76
N LEU A 134 -3.96 -2.35 3.49
CA LEU A 134 -3.03 -2.81 4.52
C LEU A 134 -2.03 -1.75 5.02
N LEU A 135 -2.14 -0.52 4.54
CA LEU A 135 -1.33 0.62 4.99
C LEU A 135 -1.53 0.91 6.48
N PHE A 136 -2.63 0.40 7.08
CA PHE A 136 -2.91 0.54 8.51
C PHE A 136 -1.79 -0.04 9.40
N ARG A 137 -1.06 -1.05 8.91
CA ARG A 137 0.09 -1.67 9.60
C ARG A 137 1.24 -0.69 9.82
N TYR A 138 1.32 0.36 9.01
CA TYR A 138 2.40 1.33 8.99
C TYR A 138 1.97 2.74 9.44
N LEU A 139 0.78 2.90 10.05
CA LEU A 139 0.25 4.22 10.40
C LEU A 139 1.17 5.02 11.32
N ASN A 140 1.78 4.38 12.32
CA ASN A 140 2.72 5.06 13.22
C ASN A 140 3.91 5.64 12.47
N TYR A 141 4.46 4.87 11.54
CA TYR A 141 5.57 5.30 10.71
C TYR A 141 5.15 6.44 9.77
N LEU A 142 4.03 6.27 9.07
CA LEU A 142 3.51 7.28 8.14
C LEU A 142 3.15 8.58 8.85
N ALA A 143 2.55 8.52 10.04
CA ALA A 143 2.25 9.69 10.86
C ALA A 143 3.52 10.46 11.25
N ALA A 144 4.62 9.76 11.52
CA ALA A 144 5.92 10.38 11.79
C ALA A 144 6.52 11.03 10.53
N GLN A 145 6.41 10.39 9.36
CA GLN A 145 6.98 10.91 8.10
C GLN A 145 6.12 12.03 7.47
N PHE A 146 4.81 11.95 7.60
CA PHE A 146 3.82 12.86 7.02
C PHE A 146 2.91 13.43 8.13
N PRO A 147 3.44 14.32 9.01
CA PRO A 147 2.71 14.80 10.19
C PRO A 147 1.49 15.67 9.86
N LYS A 148 1.44 16.25 8.65
CA LYS A 148 0.30 17.06 8.18
C LYS A 148 -0.77 16.24 7.45
N ALA A 149 -0.50 14.97 7.14
CA ALA A 149 -1.45 14.11 6.45
C ALA A 149 -2.64 13.75 7.35
N LYS A 150 -3.75 13.37 6.72
CA LYS A 150 -4.94 12.84 7.38
C LYS A 150 -5.06 11.35 7.12
N TYR A 151 -5.63 10.63 8.08
CA TYR A 151 -5.74 9.17 8.04
C TYR A 151 -7.20 8.77 8.20
N VAL A 152 -7.71 8.02 7.23
CA VAL A 152 -9.06 7.44 7.26
C VAL A 152 -8.88 5.93 7.38
N HIS A 153 -9.22 5.39 8.55
CA HIS A 153 -9.20 3.94 8.79
C HIS A 153 -10.63 3.40 8.73
N VAL A 154 -10.91 2.58 7.72
CA VAL A 154 -12.25 2.05 7.47
C VAL A 154 -12.44 0.76 8.28
N LEU A 155 -13.45 0.77 9.13
CA LEU A 155 -13.87 -0.38 9.92
C LEU A 155 -15.15 -0.97 9.33
N ARG A 156 -15.13 -2.29 9.16
CA ARG A 156 -16.27 -3.13 8.84
C ARG A 156 -16.20 -4.33 9.76
N ASP A 157 -17.35 -4.90 10.09
CA ASP A 157 -17.39 -6.17 10.81
C ASP A 157 -16.48 -7.21 10.12
N GLY A 158 -15.58 -7.81 10.90
CA GLY A 158 -14.59 -8.74 10.38
C GLY A 158 -15.22 -9.95 9.69
N ARG A 159 -16.39 -10.41 10.15
CA ARG A 159 -17.11 -11.53 9.56
C ARG A 159 -17.62 -11.18 8.17
N ALA A 160 -18.19 -9.99 8.01
CA ALA A 160 -18.64 -9.48 6.72
C ALA A 160 -17.47 -9.21 5.75
N ALA A 161 -16.35 -8.69 6.26
CA ALA A 161 -15.15 -8.48 5.45
C ALA A 161 -14.57 -9.81 4.95
N ILE A 162 -14.45 -10.82 5.82
CA ILE A 162 -13.95 -12.15 5.47
C ILE A 162 -14.91 -12.86 4.49
N ALA A 163 -16.22 -12.86 4.75
CA ALA A 163 -17.21 -13.42 3.82
C ALA A 163 -17.08 -12.80 2.42
N SER A 164 -16.98 -11.47 2.34
CA SER A 164 -16.78 -10.76 1.08
C SER A 164 -15.45 -11.11 0.38
N THR A 165 -14.36 -11.27 1.14
CA THR A 165 -13.06 -11.69 0.57
C THR A 165 -13.13 -13.10 0.01
N ILE A 166 -13.81 -14.04 0.69
CA ILE A 166 -14.01 -15.41 0.21
C ILE A 166 -14.73 -15.42 -1.13
N ASP A 167 -15.81 -14.64 -1.24
CA ASP A 167 -16.69 -14.70 -2.41
C ASP A 167 -16.15 -13.96 -3.63
N TYR A 168 -15.36 -12.89 -3.44
CA TYR A 168 -15.06 -11.93 -4.52
C TYR A 168 -13.58 -11.62 -4.76
N GLU A 169 -12.65 -11.90 -3.84
CA GLU A 169 -11.23 -11.62 -4.09
C GLU A 169 -10.57 -12.79 -4.83
N ALA A 170 -9.98 -12.50 -6.01
CA ALA A 170 -9.23 -13.48 -6.77
C ALA A 170 -8.07 -14.04 -5.92
N SER A 171 -8.19 -15.32 -5.58
CA SER A 171 -7.35 -16.01 -4.61
C SER A 171 -5.83 -15.80 -4.85
N THR A 172 -5.15 -15.24 -3.85
CA THR A 172 -3.74 -15.64 -3.63
C THR A 172 -3.73 -17.14 -3.32
N LYS A 173 -2.64 -17.87 -3.60
CA LYS A 173 -2.57 -19.35 -3.46
C LYS A 173 -3.06 -19.92 -2.11
N GLN A 174 -3.14 -19.08 -1.07
CA GLN A 174 -3.65 -19.43 0.25
C GLN A 174 -5.19 -19.58 0.31
N PHE A 175 -5.94 -19.02 -0.66
CA PHE A 175 -7.40 -19.00 -0.71
C PHE A 175 -8.00 -19.83 -1.87
N SER A 176 -7.18 -20.59 -2.62
CA SER A 176 -7.71 -21.59 -3.56
C SER A 176 -8.22 -22.86 -2.85
N ARG A 177 -8.01 -22.96 -1.54
CA ARG A 177 -8.54 -24.02 -0.69
C ARG A 177 -9.65 -23.41 0.15
N GLU A 178 -10.74 -24.16 0.35
CA GLU A 178 -11.75 -23.82 1.34
C GLU A 178 -11.07 -23.44 2.66
N ILE A 179 -11.62 -22.43 3.34
CA ILE A 179 -11.16 -22.08 4.69
C ILE A 179 -11.21 -23.36 5.51
N ASN A 180 -10.10 -23.71 6.15
CA ASN A 180 -10.04 -24.85 7.06
C ASN A 180 -10.91 -24.53 8.29
N THR A 181 -12.21 -24.79 8.17
CA THR A 181 -13.20 -24.66 9.24
C THR A 181 -13.04 -25.76 10.28
N ASP A 182 -12.38 -26.87 9.93
CA ASP A 182 -12.11 -27.96 10.86
C ASP A 182 -11.36 -27.46 12.10
N SER A 183 -10.44 -26.50 11.92
CA SER A 183 -9.70 -25.93 13.06
C SER A 183 -10.59 -25.09 13.98
N LEU A 184 -11.66 -24.49 13.44
CA LEU A 184 -12.64 -23.69 14.18
C LEU A 184 -13.68 -24.55 14.91
N SER A 185 -13.88 -25.80 14.49
CA SER A 185 -14.87 -26.72 15.05
C SER A 185 -14.26 -27.89 15.84
N LYS A 186 -12.96 -28.18 15.67
CA LYS A 186 -12.24 -29.28 16.32
C LYS A 186 -12.50 -29.37 17.82
N TRP A 187 -12.50 -28.25 18.52
CA TRP A 187 -12.71 -28.20 19.97
C TRP A 187 -14.13 -28.65 20.37
N ALA A 188 -15.12 -28.49 19.49
CA ALA A 188 -16.51 -28.86 19.72
C ALA A 188 -16.91 -30.18 19.04
N SER A 189 -16.00 -30.80 18.29
CA SER A 189 -16.25 -32.08 17.63
C SER A 189 -16.53 -33.20 18.65
N PRO A 190 -17.27 -34.25 18.26
CA PRO A 190 -17.44 -35.45 19.09
C PRO A 190 -16.11 -36.08 19.52
N GLU A 191 -15.07 -35.96 18.69
CA GLU A 191 -13.72 -36.50 18.91
C GLU A 191 -12.85 -35.62 19.82
N SER A 192 -13.36 -34.46 20.25
CA SER A 192 -12.66 -33.55 21.14
C SER A 192 -12.44 -34.17 22.52
N VAL A 193 -11.26 -33.92 23.09
CA VAL A 193 -10.93 -34.28 24.49
C VAL A 193 -11.68 -33.44 25.53
N LEU A 194 -12.40 -32.38 25.08
CA LEU A 194 -13.13 -31.49 25.97
C LEU A 194 -14.47 -32.11 26.41
N PRO A 195 -14.85 -31.99 27.70
CA PRO A 195 -16.11 -32.53 28.22
C PRO A 195 -17.35 -31.96 27.52
N ASP A 196 -18.42 -32.76 27.43
CA ASP A 196 -19.67 -32.34 26.79
C ASP A 196 -20.33 -31.13 27.48
N TRP A 197 -20.26 -31.04 28.80
CA TRP A 197 -20.76 -29.88 29.54
C TRP A 197 -20.02 -28.60 29.14
N PHE A 198 -18.70 -28.69 28.91
CA PHE A 198 -17.89 -27.56 28.47
C PHE A 198 -18.28 -27.16 27.05
N LYS A 199 -18.41 -28.14 26.14
CA LYS A 199 -18.83 -27.87 24.75
C LYS A 199 -20.22 -27.21 24.68
N ALA A 200 -21.14 -27.60 25.56
CA ALA A 200 -22.50 -27.04 25.62
C ALA A 200 -22.57 -25.61 26.17
N GLN A 201 -21.63 -25.21 27.05
CA GLN A 201 -21.70 -23.94 27.77
C GLN A 201 -20.53 -22.99 27.45
N ALA A 202 -19.52 -23.42 26.68
CA ALA A 202 -18.33 -22.63 26.40
C ALA A 202 -18.67 -21.27 25.79
N ALA A 203 -19.70 -21.22 24.93
CA ALA A 203 -20.16 -19.97 24.32
C ALA A 203 -20.85 -19.03 25.32
N ASP A 204 -21.43 -19.55 26.40
CA ASP A 204 -22.07 -18.76 27.46
C ASP A 204 -21.05 -18.09 28.39
N TYR A 205 -19.88 -18.73 28.56
CA TYR A 205 -18.82 -18.26 29.47
C TYR A 205 -17.67 -17.54 28.76
N SER A 206 -17.63 -17.58 27.43
CA SER A 206 -16.58 -16.93 26.65
C SER A 206 -17.13 -15.74 25.87
N SER A 207 -16.74 -14.55 26.30
CA SER A 207 -17.03 -13.31 25.56
C SER A 207 -16.52 -13.39 24.11
N LEU A 208 -15.38 -14.05 23.88
CA LEU A 208 -14.83 -14.25 22.55
C LEU A 208 -15.72 -15.15 21.68
N LEU A 209 -16.21 -16.28 22.21
CA LEU A 209 -17.10 -17.17 21.44
C LEU A 209 -18.46 -16.51 21.17
N HIS A 210 -18.96 -15.70 22.10
CA HIS A 210 -20.14 -14.87 21.89
C HIS A 210 -19.92 -13.81 20.79
N GLU A 211 -18.77 -13.13 20.80
CA GLU A 211 -18.40 -12.15 19.78
C GLU A 211 -18.30 -12.80 18.38
N LEU A 212 -17.74 -14.02 18.32
CA LEU A 212 -17.67 -14.85 17.11
C LEU A 212 -19.00 -15.57 16.78
N GLN A 213 -20.07 -15.37 17.57
CA GLN A 213 -21.40 -15.94 17.39
C GLN A 213 -21.50 -17.47 17.38
N TYR A 214 -20.61 -18.17 18.09
CA TYR A 214 -20.71 -19.62 18.27
C TYR A 214 -21.99 -20.06 19.02
N ASP A 215 -22.64 -19.14 19.74
CA ASP A 215 -23.92 -19.34 20.43
C ASP A 215 -25.16 -19.18 19.51
N ARG A 216 -25.03 -18.49 18.38
CA ARG A 216 -26.19 -18.09 17.53
C ARG A 216 -26.22 -18.76 16.16
N ILE A 217 -25.08 -18.85 15.49
CA ILE A 217 -25.01 -19.28 14.07
C ILE A 217 -24.30 -20.63 13.87
N GLY A 218 -23.97 -21.32 14.97
CA GLY A 218 -23.50 -22.71 14.98
C GLY A 218 -22.01 -22.88 15.27
N VAL A 219 -21.56 -24.14 15.24
CA VAL A 219 -20.17 -24.53 15.51
C VAL A 219 -19.64 -25.42 14.37
N PRO A 220 -18.69 -24.95 13.54
CA PRO A 220 -18.15 -23.58 13.53
C PRO A 220 -19.24 -22.58 13.07
N PRO A 221 -19.12 -21.29 13.41
CA PRO A 221 -20.10 -20.28 13.02
C PRO A 221 -20.25 -20.23 11.50
N ASP A 222 -21.47 -20.39 11.02
CA ASP A 222 -21.77 -20.21 9.61
C ASP A 222 -22.08 -18.74 9.32
N TYR A 223 -21.04 -17.97 9.02
CA TYR A 223 -21.13 -16.53 8.78
C TYR A 223 -21.95 -16.16 7.53
N SER A 224 -22.24 -17.11 6.64
CA SER A 224 -23.16 -16.88 5.52
C SER A 224 -24.61 -16.64 5.99
N LYS A 225 -24.95 -17.08 7.21
CA LYS A 225 -26.26 -16.89 7.83
C LYS A 225 -26.40 -15.55 8.55
N LEU A 226 -25.36 -14.72 8.57
CA LEU A 226 -25.44 -13.42 9.22
C LEU A 226 -26.32 -12.46 8.41
N PRO A 227 -27.13 -11.63 9.07
CA PRO A 227 -27.75 -10.50 8.40
C PRO A 227 -26.66 -9.55 7.88
N GLU A 228 -26.87 -9.04 6.67
CA GLU A 228 -25.94 -8.12 5.99
C GLU A 228 -25.71 -6.82 6.80
N VAL A 229 -26.67 -6.49 7.67
CA VAL A 229 -26.61 -5.40 8.65
C VAL A 229 -26.37 -6.00 10.03
N LEU A 230 -25.16 -5.82 10.55
CA LEU A 230 -24.78 -6.30 11.88
C LEU A 230 -25.13 -5.23 12.93
N PRO A 231 -25.66 -5.62 14.11
CA PRO A 231 -25.92 -4.68 15.18
C PRO A 231 -24.60 -3.98 15.58
N HIS A 232 -24.70 -2.70 15.95
CA HIS A 232 -23.54 -1.94 16.42
C HIS A 232 -22.82 -2.72 17.53
N ILE A 233 -21.56 -3.08 17.27
CA ILE A 233 -20.65 -3.56 18.30
C ILE A 233 -20.44 -2.38 19.25
N GLN A 234 -20.94 -2.49 20.48
CA GLN A 234 -20.74 -1.48 21.53
C GLN A 234 -19.30 -1.53 22.05
#